data_AF-A0A1N5WNT5-F1
#
_entry.id   AF-A0A1N5WNT5-F1
#
_cell.length_a   1.000
_cell.length_b   1.000
_cell.length_c   1.000
_cell.angle_alpha   90.00
_cell.angle_beta   90.00
_cell.angle_gamma   90.00
#
_symmetry.space_group_name_H-M   'P 1'
#
loop_
_entity.id
_entity.type
_entity.pdbx_description
1 polymer ?
#
loop_
_entity_poly.entity_id
_entity_poly.type
_entity_poly.pdbx_seq_one_letter_code
_entity_poly.pdbx_strand_id
1 'polypeptide(L)'
;MFIDDLAFELLTMSLAALMILYMTLGIYVGYRRNGDKDIEGHLKPGMAPLTLLGVVMLALGLYGEFVWPLPGAFNILYYDMYTLVAIVVLAFAITIRLGYKMQYVGLFAAYSGVMAIYYGFRAYQLSLIGSTTLELFLMFVAFGATGIMSYPVTLIIDRIPQRGNPKWIGWTIILVIFWIAVLGAMIASGYIGFDAVFSHLASPP
;
A
#
# COMPACT_ATOMS: atom_id res chain seq x y z
N MET A 1 21.36 -18.37 -8.18
CA MET A 1 21.78 -17.29 -7.24
C MET A 1 20.49 -16.69 -6.72
N PHE A 2 20.24 -16.73 -5.40
CA PHE A 2 18.92 -16.63 -4.75
C PHE A 2 18.02 -15.52 -5.33
N ILE A 3 17.03 -15.93 -6.11
CA ILE A 3 15.87 -15.13 -6.53
C ILE A 3 14.74 -15.60 -5.61
N ASP A 4 14.62 -15.02 -4.42
CA ASP A 4 13.52 -15.30 -3.47
C ASP A 4 13.07 -14.02 -2.72
N ASP A 5 13.67 -12.87 -3.05
CA ASP A 5 13.31 -11.59 -2.44
C ASP A 5 11.95 -11.11 -2.95
N LEU A 6 11.60 -11.39 -4.21
CA LEU A 6 10.34 -10.94 -4.82
C LEU A 6 9.09 -11.46 -4.08
N ALA A 7 9.08 -12.74 -3.72
CA ALA A 7 7.96 -13.32 -2.99
C ALA A 7 7.80 -12.67 -1.61
N PHE A 8 8.92 -12.47 -0.91
CA PHE A 8 8.94 -11.79 0.38
C PHE A 8 8.49 -10.32 0.26
N GLU A 9 8.96 -9.59 -0.75
CA GLU A 9 8.57 -8.21 -1.04
C GLU A 9 7.06 -8.10 -1.26
N LEU A 10 6.48 -8.95 -2.11
CA LEU A 10 5.03 -8.97 -2.35
C LEU A 10 4.23 -9.28 -1.07
N LEU A 11 4.70 -10.22 -0.25
CA LEU A 11 4.07 -10.53 1.03
C LEU A 11 4.17 -9.36 2.02
N THR A 12 5.28 -8.63 2.05
CA THR A 12 5.38 -7.41 2.89
C THR A 12 4.42 -6.31 2.45
N MET A 13 4.20 -6.12 1.13
CA MET A 13 3.16 -5.19 0.63
C MET A 13 1.76 -5.63 1.06
N SER A 14 1.48 -6.93 0.97
CA SER A 14 0.19 -7.51 1.39
C SER A 14 -0.05 -7.28 2.88
N LEU A 15 0.96 -7.52 3.72
CA LEU A 15 0.91 -7.27 5.16
C LEU A 15 0.72 -5.77 5.49
N ALA A 16 1.40 -4.87 4.78
CA ALA A 16 1.21 -3.44 4.95
C ALA A 16 -0.22 -3.01 4.60
N ALA A 17 -0.78 -3.53 3.49
CA ALA A 17 -2.16 -3.28 3.10
C ALA A 17 -3.17 -3.82 4.14
N LEU A 18 -2.95 -5.02 4.66
CA LEU A 18 -3.76 -5.61 5.74
C LEU A 18 -3.77 -4.72 6.99
N MET A 19 -2.60 -4.24 7.40
CA MET A 19 -2.46 -3.34 8.55
C MET A 19 -3.23 -2.03 8.35
N ILE A 20 -3.09 -1.39 7.18
CA ILE A 20 -3.82 -0.16 6.83
C ILE A 20 -5.34 -0.41 6.82
N LEU A 21 -5.79 -1.53 6.25
CA LEU A 21 -7.19 -1.92 6.23
C LEU A 21 -7.74 -2.08 7.65
N TYR A 22 -7.04 -2.84 8.50
CA TYR A 22 -7.44 -3.08 9.88
C TYR A 22 -7.52 -1.79 10.70
N MET A 23 -6.51 -0.92 10.59
CA MET A 23 -6.45 0.34 11.32
C MET A 23 -7.59 1.30 10.91
N THR A 24 -7.83 1.43 9.60
CA THR A 24 -8.88 2.35 9.10
C THR A 24 -10.30 1.82 9.35
N LEU A 25 -10.51 0.50 9.31
CA LEU A 25 -11.76 -0.12 9.75
C LEU A 25 -11.98 0.07 11.26
N GLY A 26 -10.94 -0.07 12.06
CA GLY A 26 -10.97 0.16 13.52
C GLY A 26 -11.49 1.56 13.86
N ILE A 27 -10.91 2.60 13.22
CA ILE A 27 -11.38 3.99 13.37
C ILE A 27 -12.87 4.10 13.01
N TYR A 28 -13.29 3.55 11.87
CA TYR A 28 -14.68 3.66 11.43
C TYR A 28 -15.66 2.99 12.39
N VAL A 29 -15.34 1.78 12.85
CA VAL A 29 -16.17 1.03 13.80
C VAL A 29 -16.23 1.75 15.15
N GLY A 30 -15.08 2.22 15.66
CA GLY A 30 -15.01 3.00 16.90
C GLY A 30 -15.86 4.27 16.82
N TYR A 31 -15.72 5.02 15.73
CA TYR A 31 -16.50 6.22 15.47
C TYR A 31 -18.01 5.95 15.40
N ARG A 32 -18.44 4.91 14.66
CA ARG A 32 -19.86 4.62 14.43
C ARG A 32 -20.56 3.98 15.62
N ARG A 33 -19.89 3.12 16.38
CA ARG A 33 -20.49 2.40 17.52
C ARG A 33 -20.41 3.18 18.82
N ASN A 34 -19.26 3.80 19.09
CA ASN A 34 -18.97 4.39 20.40
C ASN A 34 -18.97 5.92 20.37
N GLY A 35 -19.12 6.55 19.19
CA GLY A 35 -18.90 7.98 19.02
C GLY A 35 -17.45 8.39 19.30
N ASP A 36 -16.53 7.42 19.24
CA ASP A 36 -15.13 7.60 19.60
C ASP A 36 -14.44 8.50 18.59
N LYS A 37 -13.79 9.55 19.10
CA LYS A 37 -13.03 10.52 18.31
C LYS A 37 -11.52 10.39 18.53
N ASP A 38 -11.09 9.42 19.34
CA ASP A 38 -9.68 9.13 19.59
C ASP A 38 -9.05 8.35 18.44
N ILE A 39 -8.86 9.03 17.31
CA ILE A 39 -8.21 8.47 16.12
C ILE A 39 -6.79 8.01 16.44
N GLU A 40 -6.08 8.79 17.26
CA GLU A 40 -4.70 8.45 17.64
C GLU A 40 -4.65 7.14 18.42
N GLY A 41 -5.62 6.89 19.32
CA GLY A 41 -5.74 5.62 20.05
C GLY A 41 -5.88 4.41 19.13
N HIS A 42 -6.60 4.54 18.00
CA HIS A 42 -6.74 3.46 17.01
C HIS A 42 -5.51 3.32 16.10
N LEU A 43 -4.80 4.40 15.79
CA LEU A 43 -3.65 4.38 14.88
C LEU A 43 -2.32 4.04 15.57
N LYS A 44 -2.12 4.49 16.81
CA LYS A 44 -0.84 4.33 17.54
C LYS A 44 -0.39 2.86 17.66
N PRO A 45 -1.27 1.88 17.99
CA PRO A 45 -0.85 0.48 18.10
C PRO A 45 -0.30 -0.09 16.79
N GLY A 46 -0.83 0.37 15.64
CA GLY A 46 -0.38 -0.08 14.32
C GLY A 46 0.92 0.57 13.83
N MET A 47 1.43 1.61 14.50
CA MET A 47 2.65 2.30 14.06
C MET A 47 3.88 1.42 14.11
N ALA A 48 4.10 0.67 15.19
CA ALA A 48 5.30 -0.15 15.36
C ALA A 48 5.43 -1.21 14.24
N PRO A 49 4.41 -2.04 13.96
CA PRO A 49 4.48 -3.00 12.85
C PRO A 49 4.57 -2.32 11.48
N LEU A 50 3.87 -1.20 11.24
CA LEU A 50 3.97 -0.48 9.96
C LEU A 50 5.34 0.15 9.75
N THR A 51 5.97 0.71 10.79
CA THR A 51 7.34 1.22 10.70
C THR A 51 8.32 0.10 10.39
N LEU A 52 8.20 -1.04 11.08
CA LEU A 52 9.06 -2.20 10.80
C LEU A 52 8.91 -2.67 9.35
N LEU A 53 7.66 -2.84 8.88
CA LEU A 53 7.39 -3.21 7.49
C LEU A 53 7.96 -2.18 6.53
N GLY A 54 7.70 -0.89 6.75
CA GLY A 54 8.22 0.18 5.90
C GLY A 54 9.74 0.23 5.84
N VAL A 55 10.45 -0.03 6.95
CA VAL A 55 11.91 -0.11 6.97
C VAL A 55 12.42 -1.31 6.18
N VAL A 56 11.80 -2.48 6.37
CA VAL A 56 12.14 -3.70 5.62
C VAL A 56 11.92 -3.49 4.12
N MET A 57 10.76 -2.94 3.75
CA MET A 57 10.43 -2.63 2.35
C MET A 57 11.41 -1.62 1.76
N LEU A 58 11.77 -0.58 2.50
CA LEU A 58 12.72 0.42 2.01
C LEU A 58 14.13 -0.19 1.81
N ALA A 59 14.57 -1.03 2.74
CA ALA A 59 15.88 -1.68 2.65
C ALA A 59 15.95 -2.63 1.45
N LEU A 60 14.94 -3.46 1.24
CA LEU A 60 14.85 -4.36 0.09
C LEU A 60 14.68 -3.61 -1.22
N GLY A 61 13.87 -2.54 -1.21
CA GLY A 61 13.67 -1.65 -2.36
C GLY A 61 14.97 -1.05 -2.86
N LEU A 62 15.71 -0.39 -1.96
CA LEU A 62 17.01 0.19 -2.27
C LEU A 62 18.06 -0.86 -2.64
N TYR A 63 18.08 -2.00 -1.96
CA TYR A 63 18.96 -3.11 -2.32
C TYR A 63 18.69 -3.58 -3.76
N GLY A 64 17.42 -3.79 -4.10
CA GLY A 64 17.00 -4.12 -5.46
C GLY A 64 17.41 -3.06 -6.48
N GLU A 65 17.21 -1.77 -6.19
CA GLU A 65 17.63 -0.68 -7.09
C GLU A 65 19.15 -0.70 -7.38
N PHE A 66 19.99 -0.93 -6.36
CA PHE A 66 21.44 -0.85 -6.49
C PHE A 66 22.12 -2.14 -6.94
N VAL A 67 21.53 -3.29 -6.64
CA VAL A 67 22.19 -4.60 -6.80
C VAL A 67 21.54 -5.46 -7.89
N TRP A 68 20.46 -5.00 -8.54
CA TRP A 68 19.74 -5.76 -9.56
C TRP A 68 20.67 -6.38 -10.61
N PRO A 69 20.81 -7.72 -10.64
CA PRO A 69 21.84 -8.38 -11.44
C PRO A 69 21.36 -8.67 -12.87
N LEU A 70 20.07 -8.50 -13.17
CA LEU A 70 19.48 -8.88 -14.45
C LEU A 70 19.50 -7.72 -15.45
N PRO A 71 19.94 -7.95 -16.70
CA PRO A 71 19.91 -6.94 -17.74
C PRO A 71 18.46 -6.59 -18.12
N GLY A 72 18.13 -5.30 -18.06
CA GLY A 72 16.83 -4.76 -18.46
C GLY A 72 16.27 -3.74 -17.47
N ALA A 73 15.28 -2.95 -17.90
CA ALA A 73 14.64 -1.90 -17.09
C ALA A 73 13.58 -2.43 -16.11
N PHE A 74 13.62 -3.72 -15.75
CA PHE A 74 12.66 -4.33 -14.83
C PHE A 74 12.82 -3.80 -13.39
N ASN A 75 14.03 -3.40 -13.03
CA ASN A 75 14.28 -2.75 -11.75
C ASN A 75 13.44 -1.48 -11.60
N ILE A 76 13.39 -0.65 -12.64
CA ILE A 76 12.62 0.61 -12.65
C ILE A 76 11.12 0.31 -12.52
N LEU A 77 10.62 -0.74 -13.17
CA LEU A 77 9.20 -1.07 -13.11
C LEU A 77 8.77 -1.44 -11.68
N TYR A 78 9.57 -2.27 -11.01
CA TYR A 78 9.18 -2.88 -9.75
C TYR A 78 9.77 -2.18 -8.52
N TYR A 79 11.09 -2.01 -8.47
CA TYR A 79 11.76 -1.47 -7.28
C TYR A 79 11.49 0.01 -7.04
N ASP A 80 11.46 0.86 -8.07
CA ASP A 80 11.10 2.27 -7.88
C ASP A 80 9.71 2.40 -7.21
N MET A 81 8.76 1.58 -7.66
CA MET A 81 7.39 1.59 -7.15
C MET A 81 7.29 0.98 -5.76
N TYR A 82 8.03 -0.11 -5.50
CA TYR A 82 8.12 -0.74 -4.18
C TYR A 82 8.76 0.19 -3.14
N THR A 83 9.87 0.85 -3.50
CA THR A 83 10.54 1.89 -2.71
C THR A 83 9.58 3.05 -2.43
N LEU A 84 8.85 3.53 -3.43
CA LEU A 84 7.85 4.59 -3.24
C LEU A 84 6.74 4.19 -2.25
N VAL A 85 6.22 2.97 -2.33
CA VAL A 85 5.25 2.46 -1.35
C VAL A 85 5.86 2.41 0.05
N ALA A 86 7.11 1.96 0.19
CA ALA A 86 7.82 1.96 1.47
C ALA A 86 7.93 3.36 2.07
N ILE A 87 8.29 4.36 1.26
CA ILE A 87 8.35 5.76 1.67
C ILE A 87 6.98 6.26 2.13
N VAL A 88 5.90 5.95 1.40
CA VAL A 88 4.53 6.33 1.80
C VAL A 88 4.15 5.69 3.14
N VAL A 89 4.42 4.40 3.33
CA VAL A 89 4.13 3.66 4.58
C VAL A 89 4.91 4.25 5.76
N LEU A 90 6.20 4.54 5.58
CA LEU A 90 7.02 5.17 6.60
C LEU A 90 6.56 6.60 6.91
N ALA A 91 6.26 7.40 5.89
CA ALA A 91 5.75 8.76 6.06
C ALA A 91 4.43 8.75 6.84
N PHE A 92 3.54 7.79 6.58
CA PHE A 92 2.32 7.59 7.34
C PHE A 92 2.59 7.29 8.82
N ALA A 93 3.46 6.31 9.11
CA ALA A 93 3.80 5.93 10.48
C ALA A 93 4.47 7.08 11.26
N ILE A 94 5.41 7.80 10.62
CA ILE A 94 6.08 8.98 11.20
C ILE A 94 5.08 10.10 11.48
N THR A 95 4.15 10.34 10.57
CA THR A 95 3.13 11.40 10.71
C THR A 95 2.21 11.13 11.91
N ILE A 96 1.77 9.89 12.10
CA ILE A 96 1.01 9.50 13.30
C ILE A 96 1.86 9.73 14.56
N ARG A 97 3.13 9.31 14.55
CA ARG A 97 4.02 9.41 15.71
C ARG A 97 4.27 10.85 16.16
N LEU A 98 4.31 11.78 15.21
CA LEU A 98 4.53 13.21 15.43
C LEU A 98 3.24 14.01 15.64
N GLY A 99 2.06 13.39 15.47
CA GLY A 99 0.77 14.08 15.59
C GLY A 99 0.54 15.12 14.48
N TYR A 100 1.14 14.93 13.31
CA TYR A 100 0.98 15.83 12.17
C TYR A 100 -0.26 15.48 11.34
N LYS A 101 -0.74 16.45 10.55
CA LYS A 101 -1.85 16.25 9.63
C LYS A 101 -1.50 15.25 8.54
N MET A 102 -2.34 14.26 8.32
CA MET A 102 -2.12 13.18 7.35
C MET A 102 -2.35 13.60 5.90
N GLN A 103 -3.03 14.71 5.66
CA GLN A 103 -3.35 15.19 4.30
C GLN A 103 -2.13 15.27 3.36
N TYR A 104 -0.94 15.59 3.88
CA TYR A 104 0.28 15.69 3.06
C TYR A 104 0.82 14.32 2.66
N VAL A 105 0.75 13.34 3.57
CA VAL A 105 1.04 11.94 3.26
C VAL A 105 0.02 11.40 2.26
N GLY A 106 -1.25 11.72 2.45
CA GLY A 106 -2.31 11.34 1.51
C GLY A 106 -2.10 11.91 0.11
N LEU A 107 -1.68 13.18 0.01
CA LEU A 107 -1.38 13.81 -1.27
C LEU A 107 -0.18 13.14 -1.95
N PHE A 108 0.88 12.86 -1.18
CA PHE A 108 2.04 12.13 -1.68
C PHE A 108 1.66 10.72 -2.17
N ALA A 109 0.88 9.99 -1.37
CA ALA A 109 0.34 8.68 -1.73
C ALA A 109 -0.52 8.72 -3.00
N ALA A 110 -1.31 9.78 -3.20
CA ALA A 110 -2.12 9.95 -4.40
C ALA A 110 -1.26 10.13 -5.65
N TYR A 111 -0.19 10.94 -5.56
CA TYR A 111 0.74 11.09 -6.67
C TYR A 111 1.48 9.77 -6.99
N SER A 112 2.00 9.09 -5.97
CA SER A 112 2.59 7.75 -6.13
C SER A 112 1.60 6.76 -6.72
N GLY A 113 0.31 6.86 -6.35
CA GLY A 113 -0.75 6.01 -6.89
C GLY A 113 -1.00 6.24 -8.38
N VAL A 114 -0.98 7.49 -8.84
CA VAL A 114 -1.07 7.80 -10.28
C VAL A 114 0.14 7.23 -11.04
N MET A 115 1.35 7.35 -10.47
CA MET A 115 2.55 6.76 -11.04
C MET A 115 2.43 5.22 -11.14
N ALA A 116 1.97 4.56 -10.08
CA ALA A 116 1.79 3.11 -10.07
C ALA A 116 0.84 2.63 -11.18
N ILE A 117 -0.31 3.30 -11.37
CA ILE A 117 -1.23 2.96 -12.47
C ILE A 117 -0.54 3.14 -13.83
N TYR A 118 0.19 4.24 -14.01
CA TYR A 118 0.90 4.51 -15.25
C TYR A 118 1.96 3.44 -15.55
N TYR A 119 2.76 3.08 -14.55
CA TYR A 119 3.80 2.05 -14.66
C TYR A 119 3.19 0.70 -15.01
N GLY A 120 2.15 0.27 -14.29
CA GLY A 120 1.42 -0.97 -14.58
C GLY A 120 0.82 -0.98 -15.98
N PHE A 121 0.20 0.12 -16.41
CA PHE A 121 -0.39 0.23 -17.75
C PHE A 121 0.65 0.11 -18.85
N ARG A 122 1.81 0.76 -18.70
CA ARG A 122 2.92 0.68 -19.66
C ARG A 122 3.53 -0.71 -19.69
N ALA A 123 3.69 -1.35 -18.53
CA ALA A 123 4.16 -2.72 -18.45
C ALA A 123 3.20 -3.70 -19.15
N TYR A 124 1.89 -3.47 -18.99
CA TYR A 124 0.86 -4.25 -19.68
C TYR A 124 0.96 -4.13 -21.20
N GLN A 125 1.07 -2.90 -21.72
CA GLN A 125 1.22 -2.65 -23.16
C GLN A 125 2.46 -3.30 -23.75
N LEU A 126 3.56 -3.35 -22.98
CA LEU A 126 4.82 -3.92 -23.40
C LEU A 126 4.90 -5.45 -23.21
N SER A 127 3.88 -6.07 -22.60
CA SER A 127 3.83 -7.52 -22.32
C SER A 127 5.09 -8.06 -21.64
N LEU A 128 5.64 -7.27 -20.71
CA LEU A 128 6.97 -7.49 -20.15
C LEU A 128 7.11 -8.81 -19.38
N ILE A 129 6.02 -9.36 -18.83
CA ILE A 129 6.06 -10.56 -17.96
C ILE A 129 5.27 -11.73 -18.58
N GLY A 130 5.00 -11.70 -19.88
CA GLY A 130 4.35 -12.80 -20.58
C GLY A 130 2.97 -13.13 -20.00
N SER A 131 2.81 -14.35 -19.48
CA SER A 131 1.52 -14.88 -19.00
C SER A 131 0.99 -14.23 -17.72
N THR A 132 1.83 -13.57 -16.91
CA THR A 132 1.42 -12.93 -15.64
C THR A 132 1.22 -11.42 -15.75
N THR A 133 1.22 -10.89 -16.97
CA THR A 133 1.16 -9.46 -17.26
C THR A 133 -0.15 -8.82 -16.77
N LEU A 134 -1.27 -9.56 -16.80
CA LEU A 134 -2.57 -9.05 -16.38
C LEU A 134 -2.64 -8.94 -14.84
N GLU A 135 -2.17 -9.96 -14.14
CA GLU A 135 -2.14 -10.03 -12.67
C GLU A 135 -1.30 -8.89 -12.11
N LEU A 136 -0.12 -8.67 -12.70
CA LEU A 136 0.75 -7.54 -12.34
C LEU A 136 0.03 -6.21 -12.57
N PHE A 137 -0.59 -6.02 -13.74
CA PHE A 137 -1.32 -4.79 -14.04
C PHE A 137 -2.44 -4.51 -13.03
N LEU A 138 -3.23 -5.54 -12.69
CA LEU A 138 -4.30 -5.42 -11.71
C LEU A 138 -3.77 -5.08 -10.31
N MET A 139 -2.63 -5.64 -9.92
CA MET A 139 -1.94 -5.28 -8.68
C MET A 139 -1.56 -3.79 -8.68
N PHE A 140 -0.93 -3.29 -9.76
CA PHE A 140 -0.59 -1.87 -9.90
C PHE A 140 -1.82 -0.96 -9.85
N VAL A 141 -2.92 -1.36 -10.49
CA VAL A 141 -4.19 -0.62 -10.42
C VAL A 141 -4.74 -0.60 -9.01
N ALA A 142 -4.69 -1.71 -8.28
CA ALA A 142 -5.21 -1.79 -6.92
C ALA A 142 -4.39 -0.94 -5.92
N PHE A 143 -3.06 -1.02 -5.96
CA PHE A 143 -2.19 -0.14 -5.15
C PHE A 143 -2.31 1.33 -5.59
N GLY A 144 -2.43 1.57 -6.90
CA GLY A 144 -2.65 2.90 -7.44
C GLY A 144 -3.94 3.55 -6.96
N ALA A 145 -5.05 2.81 -7.01
CA ALA A 145 -6.34 3.23 -6.48
C ALA A 145 -6.28 3.47 -4.97
N THR A 146 -5.56 2.61 -4.23
CA THR A 146 -5.32 2.79 -2.80
C THR A 146 -4.58 4.10 -2.51
N GLY A 147 -3.51 4.40 -3.26
CA GLY A 147 -2.77 5.66 -3.15
C GLY A 147 -3.65 6.87 -3.44
N ILE A 148 -4.37 6.87 -4.55
CA ILE A 148 -5.28 7.96 -4.96
C ILE A 148 -6.35 8.21 -3.90
N MET A 149 -6.99 7.14 -3.40
CA MET A 149 -8.03 7.23 -2.39
C MET A 149 -7.50 7.58 -1.00
N SER A 150 -6.21 7.40 -0.73
CA SER A 150 -5.59 7.80 0.54
C SER A 150 -5.69 9.31 0.78
N TYR A 151 -5.67 10.15 -0.26
CA TYR A 151 -5.82 11.60 -0.09
C TYR A 151 -7.19 12.01 0.48
N PRO A 152 -8.34 11.67 -0.15
CA PRO A 152 -9.62 12.02 0.44
C PRO A 152 -9.86 11.34 1.79
N VAL A 153 -9.31 10.14 2.02
CA VAL A 153 -9.41 9.43 3.31
C VAL A 153 -8.66 10.16 4.42
N THR A 154 -7.41 10.57 4.19
CA THR A 154 -6.63 11.33 5.17
C THR A 154 -7.26 12.68 5.49
N LEU A 155 -7.87 13.34 4.50
CA LEU A 155 -8.69 14.56 4.72
C LEU A 155 -9.94 14.32 5.57
N ILE A 156 -10.51 13.11 5.54
CA ILE A 156 -11.62 12.72 6.42
C ILE A 156 -11.09 12.49 7.84
N ILE A 157 -10.02 11.71 7.96
CA ILE A 157 -9.37 11.37 9.25
C ILE A 157 -8.93 12.63 9.98
N ASP A 158 -8.26 13.57 9.31
CA ASP A 158 -7.82 14.84 9.92
C ASP A 158 -8.99 15.72 10.41
N ARG A 159 -10.21 15.52 9.87
CA ARG A 159 -11.41 16.31 10.20
C ARG A 159 -12.36 15.66 11.19
N ILE A 160 -12.30 14.33 11.39
CA ILE A 160 -13.15 13.62 12.36
C ILE A 160 -13.03 14.20 13.79
N PRO A 161 -11.84 14.57 14.32
CA PRO A 161 -11.72 15.13 15.66
C PRO A 161 -12.44 16.49 15.77
N GLN A 162 -12.50 17.23 14.67
CA GLN A 162 -13.06 18.59 14.60
C GLN A 162 -14.55 18.62 14.31
N ARG A 163 -15.13 17.54 13.75
CA ARG A 163 -16.54 17.50 13.34
C ARG A 163 -17.42 16.88 14.44
N GLY A 164 -18.62 17.44 14.59
CA GLY A 164 -19.77 16.71 15.15
C GLY A 164 -20.18 15.55 14.23
N ASN A 165 -21.25 14.83 14.56
CA ASN A 165 -21.69 13.68 13.77
C ASN A 165 -22.06 14.13 12.32
N PRO A 166 -21.30 13.75 11.27
CA PRO A 166 -21.50 14.25 9.92
C PRO A 166 -22.82 13.70 9.36
N LYS A 167 -23.73 14.61 9.00
CA LYS A 167 -25.05 14.25 8.43
C LYS A 167 -24.97 13.69 7.00
N TRP A 168 -23.86 13.95 6.28
CA TRP A 168 -23.68 13.52 4.89
C TRP A 168 -23.13 12.10 4.81
N ILE A 169 -23.66 11.26 3.92
CA ILE A 169 -23.25 9.85 3.74
C ILE A 169 -21.99 9.69 2.89
N GLY A 170 -21.61 10.68 2.09
CA GLY A 170 -20.57 10.52 1.07
C GLY A 170 -19.16 10.23 1.62
N TRP A 171 -18.85 10.59 2.87
CA TRP A 171 -17.57 10.20 3.48
C TRP A 171 -17.48 8.69 3.69
N THR A 172 -18.60 8.02 4.01
CA THR A 172 -18.64 6.55 4.12
C THR A 172 -18.41 5.89 2.77
N ILE A 173 -18.97 6.43 1.69
CA ILE A 173 -18.77 5.92 0.33
C ILE A 173 -17.28 5.98 -0.04
N ILE A 174 -16.61 7.11 0.25
CA ILE A 174 -15.17 7.28 0.04
C ILE A 174 -14.36 6.22 0.80
N LEU A 175 -14.68 5.99 2.08
CA LEU A 175 -14.02 4.96 2.89
C LEU A 175 -14.23 3.55 2.34
N VAL A 176 -15.45 3.21 1.89
CA VAL A 176 -15.75 1.90 1.31
C VAL A 176 -14.97 1.68 0.02
N ILE A 177 -14.92 2.68 -0.87
CA ILE A 177 -14.13 2.58 -2.11
C ILE A 177 -12.64 2.40 -1.78
N PHE A 178 -12.13 3.16 -0.81
CA PHE A 178 -10.76 2.99 -0.32
C PHE A 178 -10.50 1.57 0.19
N TRP A 179 -11.39 1.00 1.02
CA TRP A 179 -11.21 -0.37 1.54
C TRP A 179 -11.28 -1.42 0.44
N ILE A 180 -12.14 -1.26 -0.57
CA ILE A 180 -12.17 -2.15 -1.73
C ILE A 180 -10.81 -2.11 -2.45
N ALA A 181 -10.24 -0.92 -2.65
CA ALA A 181 -8.93 -0.78 -3.27
C ALA A 181 -7.81 -1.42 -2.43
N VAL A 182 -7.78 -1.16 -1.12
CA VAL A 182 -6.79 -1.74 -0.19
C VAL A 182 -6.91 -3.25 -0.14
N LEU A 183 -8.14 -3.78 -0.07
CA LEU A 183 -8.41 -5.21 -0.07
C LEU A 183 -7.96 -5.86 -1.39
N GLY A 184 -8.23 -5.20 -2.52
CA GLY A 184 -7.75 -5.65 -3.83
C GLY A 184 -6.22 -5.67 -3.89
N ALA A 185 -5.55 -4.66 -3.36
CA ALA A 185 -4.10 -4.57 -3.32
C ALA A 185 -3.48 -5.68 -2.45
N MET A 186 -4.08 -5.91 -1.27
CA MET A 186 -3.70 -6.98 -0.34
C MET A 186 -3.82 -8.37 -0.99
N ILE A 187 -4.96 -8.64 -1.64
CA ILE A 187 -5.22 -9.93 -2.28
C ILE A 187 -4.31 -10.12 -3.50
N ALA A 188 -4.16 -9.11 -4.36
CA ALA A 188 -3.34 -9.22 -5.56
C ALA A 188 -1.87 -9.47 -5.23
N SER A 189 -1.28 -8.69 -4.32
CA SER A 189 0.10 -8.89 -3.87
C SER A 189 0.29 -10.23 -3.15
N GLY A 190 -0.65 -10.59 -2.26
CA GLY A 190 -0.59 -11.87 -1.56
C GLY A 190 -0.67 -13.06 -2.52
N TYR A 191 -1.60 -13.02 -3.48
CA TYR A 191 -1.77 -14.08 -4.48
C TYR A 191 -0.51 -14.29 -5.32
N ILE A 192 0.04 -13.21 -5.90
CA ILE A 192 1.26 -13.29 -6.70
C ILE A 192 2.45 -13.73 -5.84
N GLY A 193 2.55 -13.23 -4.60
CA GLY A 193 3.60 -13.63 -3.66
C GLY A 193 3.55 -15.12 -3.30
N PHE A 194 2.37 -15.66 -2.97
CA PHE A 194 2.22 -17.09 -2.68
C PHE A 194 2.49 -17.96 -3.89
N ASP A 195 2.01 -17.58 -5.08
CA ASP A 195 2.27 -18.32 -6.31
C ASP A 195 3.77 -18.33 -6.67
N ALA A 196 4.47 -17.21 -6.41
CA ALA A 196 5.92 -17.13 -6.53
C ALA A 196 6.63 -18.11 -5.58
N VAL A 197 6.22 -18.22 -4.32
CA VAL A 197 6.81 -19.21 -3.38
C VAL A 197 6.65 -20.64 -3.90
N PHE A 198 5.43 -21.02 -4.30
CA PHE A 198 5.17 -22.40 -4.73
C PHE A 198 5.87 -22.74 -6.06
N SER A 199 5.97 -21.80 -6.99
CA SER A 199 6.71 -22.02 -8.24
C SER A 199 8.21 -22.22 -7.99
N HIS A 200 8.83 -21.48 -7.07
CA HIS A 200 10.23 -21.67 -6.70
C HIS A 200 10.48 -23.00 -5.98
N LEU A 201 9.53 -23.44 -5.14
CA LEU A 201 9.61 -24.75 -4.48
C LEU A 201 9.45 -25.91 -5.48
N ALA A 202 8.63 -25.74 -6.53
CA ALA A 202 8.37 -26.77 -7.54
C ALA A 202 9.55 -26.94 -8.52
N SER A 203 10.23 -25.84 -8.87
CA SER A 203 11.40 -25.85 -9.74
C SER A 203 12.40 -24.79 -9.26
N PRO A 204 13.41 -25.18 -8.47
CA PRO A 204 14.45 -24.25 -8.02
C PRO A 204 15.20 -23.64 -9.22
N PRO A 205 15.55 -22.34 -9.18
CA PRO A 205 16.29 -21.67 -10.24
C PRO A 205 17.76 -22.10 -10.37
#